data_AF-A0AAW5VHP3-F1
#
_entry.id   AF-A0AAW5VHP3-F1
#
_cell.length_a   1.000
_cell.length_b   1.000
_cell.length_c   1.000
_cell.angle_alpha   90.00
_cell.angle_beta   90.00
_cell.angle_gamma   90.00
#
_symmetry.space_group_name_H-M   'P 1'
#
loop_
_entity.id
_entity.type
_entity.pdbx_description
1 polymer ?
#
loop_
_entity_poly.entity_id
_entity_poly.type
_entity_poly.pdbx_seq_one_letter_code
_entity_poly.pdbx_strand_id
1 'polypeptide(L)'
;MSLSIPPEPSNLYEVLEIPFGATTEEIKSSFRHLVKQFHPDNPITGSYSKFQNLYFAYQTLTGEGRKRYDEEFRKNYAREFVKRKLEEHPIVLPVSRVRFTTGILELAKRGLMRKGFRNKDRRKVTGIDYDLIIDLKESEIIRPVIAVIPLTVRIVCRDCMGSDPHCPACNGRGSYKGSRNLKVEFPKSALVQGKVFEFDLSKFRPDSFTHFKKKFLRVKLLIHKNIPLRAKSTV
;
A
#
# COMPACT_ATOMS: atom_id res chain seq x y z
N MET A 1 41.33 -23.93 -9.61
CA MET A 1 40.73 -23.75 -8.28
C MET A 1 39.70 -22.64 -8.40
N SER A 2 38.43 -23.00 -8.42
CA SER A 2 37.30 -22.09 -8.49
C SER A 2 37.10 -21.43 -7.13
N LEU A 3 37.40 -20.13 -7.03
CA LEU A 3 37.12 -19.33 -5.84
C LEU A 3 35.60 -19.15 -5.74
N SER A 4 35.00 -19.78 -4.72
CA SER A 4 33.60 -19.58 -4.34
C SER A 4 33.43 -18.15 -3.83
N ILE A 5 32.67 -17.35 -4.58
CA ILE A 5 32.35 -15.95 -4.27
C ILE A 5 31.35 -15.95 -3.10
N PRO A 6 31.67 -15.35 -1.94
CA PRO A 6 30.74 -15.21 -0.82
C PRO A 6 29.57 -14.26 -1.19
N PRO A 7 28.41 -14.34 -0.48
CA PRO A 7 27.25 -13.51 -0.78
C PRO A 7 27.58 -12.02 -0.66
N GLU A 8 27.28 -11.26 -1.72
CA GLU A 8 27.64 -9.85 -1.81
C GLU A 8 27.04 -9.03 -0.65
N PRO A 9 27.86 -8.29 0.10
CA PRO A 9 27.35 -7.27 1.00
C PRO A 9 26.70 -6.13 0.18
N SER A 10 25.61 -5.56 0.70
CA SER A 10 24.79 -4.57 -0.01
C SER A 10 25.53 -3.30 -0.46
N ASN A 11 26.72 -3.01 0.11
CA ASN A 11 27.54 -1.85 -0.22
C ASN A 11 29.00 -2.04 0.23
N LEU A 12 29.98 -1.85 -0.66
CA LEU A 12 31.42 -2.00 -0.37
C LEU A 12 31.95 -0.91 0.57
N TYR A 13 31.36 0.27 0.56
CA TYR A 13 31.71 1.34 1.50
C TYR A 13 31.23 0.99 2.92
N GLU A 14 30.05 0.38 3.06
CA GLU A 14 29.53 -0.08 4.36
C GLU A 14 30.35 -1.24 4.92
N VAL A 15 30.86 -2.13 4.07
CA VAL A 15 31.77 -3.22 4.47
C VAL A 15 33.04 -2.68 5.12
N LEU A 16 33.55 -1.57 4.60
CA LEU A 16 34.69 -0.87 5.17
C LEU A 16 34.29 0.20 6.19
N GLU A 17 33.02 0.25 6.61
CA GLU A 17 32.49 1.20 7.60
C GLU A 17 32.83 2.67 7.31
N ILE A 18 32.84 3.05 6.04
CA ILE A 18 33.18 4.40 5.56
C ILE A 18 32.05 5.00 4.73
N PRO A 19 31.94 6.34 4.65
CA PRO A 19 30.94 6.98 3.80
C PRO A 19 31.27 6.80 2.30
N PHE A 20 30.22 6.82 1.47
CA PHE A 20 30.39 6.91 0.03
C PHE A 20 31.17 8.18 -0.35
N GLY A 21 32.20 8.04 -1.19
CA GLY A 21 33.08 9.14 -1.58
C GLY A 21 34.32 9.33 -0.69
N ALA A 22 34.53 8.46 0.30
CA ALA A 22 35.75 8.45 1.13
C ALA A 22 37.04 8.43 0.29
N THR A 23 38.09 9.07 0.79
CA THR A 23 39.38 9.15 0.11
C THR A 23 40.09 7.79 0.08
N THR A 24 41.06 7.62 -0.81
CA THR A 24 41.85 6.38 -0.88
C THR A 24 42.65 6.12 0.40
N GLU A 25 43.02 7.18 1.13
CA GLU A 25 43.70 7.10 2.42
C GLU A 25 42.75 6.58 3.52
N GLU A 26 41.52 7.10 3.58
CA GLU A 26 40.48 6.64 4.50
C GLU A 26 40.12 5.17 4.25
N ILE A 27 39.99 4.76 2.98
CA ILE A 27 39.76 3.36 2.58
C ILE A 27 40.89 2.46 3.10
N LYS A 28 42.15 2.87 2.91
CA LYS A 28 43.32 2.12 3.38
C LYS A 28 43.38 2.03 4.90
N SER A 29 43.08 3.13 5.58
CA SER A 29 43.09 3.21 7.04
C SER A 29 42.04 2.27 7.65
N SER A 30 40.80 2.37 7.18
CA SER A 30 39.71 1.52 7.68
C SER A 30 39.93 0.04 7.38
N PHE A 31 40.39 -0.30 6.18
CA PHE A 31 40.74 -1.68 5.83
C PHE A 31 41.78 -2.28 6.79
N ARG A 32 42.86 -1.53 7.10
CA ARG A 32 43.89 -1.99 8.05
C ARG A 32 43.33 -2.19 9.46
N HIS A 33 42.42 -1.32 9.89
CA HIS A 33 41.76 -1.45 11.19
C HIS A 33 40.88 -2.71 11.25
N LEU A 34 39.99 -2.88 10.27
CA LEU A 34 39.04 -4.00 10.20
C LEU A 34 39.73 -5.35 9.98
N VAL A 35 40.82 -5.40 9.21
CA VAL A 35 41.60 -6.63 9.03
C VAL A 35 42.22 -7.09 10.34
N LYS A 36 42.78 -6.20 11.16
CA LYS A 36 43.32 -6.59 12.48
C LYS A 36 42.25 -7.19 13.38
N GLN A 37 41.03 -6.68 13.29
CA GLN A 37 39.90 -7.16 14.08
C GLN A 37 39.34 -8.49 13.57
N PHE A 38 39.19 -8.65 12.26
CA PHE A 38 38.51 -9.80 11.65
C PHE A 38 39.46 -10.83 10.99
N HIS A 39 40.77 -10.71 11.18
CA HIS A 39 41.74 -11.68 10.65
C HIS A 39 41.39 -13.11 11.09
N PRO A 40 41.45 -14.11 10.21
CA PRO A 40 41.11 -15.50 10.57
C PRO A 40 41.93 -16.04 11.76
N ASP A 41 43.14 -15.54 11.96
CA ASP A 41 44.00 -15.92 13.10
C ASP A 41 43.58 -15.29 14.44
N ASN A 42 42.61 -14.36 14.43
CA ASN A 42 42.07 -13.81 15.67
C ASN A 42 41.08 -14.81 16.29
N PRO A 43 41.37 -15.38 17.48
CA PRO A 43 40.56 -16.45 18.05
C PRO A 43 39.20 -15.97 18.61
N ILE A 44 39.00 -14.66 18.75
CA ILE A 44 37.80 -14.08 19.37
C ILE A 44 36.83 -13.57 18.30
N THR A 45 37.33 -12.80 17.33
CA THR A 45 36.52 -12.11 16.32
C THR A 45 36.85 -12.51 14.89
N GLY A 46 37.80 -13.42 14.69
CA GLY A 46 38.27 -13.85 13.37
C GLY A 46 37.18 -14.51 12.54
N SER A 47 37.12 -14.15 11.27
CA SER A 47 36.13 -14.71 10.34
C SER A 47 36.65 -14.66 8.90
N TYR A 48 36.85 -15.84 8.32
CA TYR A 48 37.34 -15.98 6.94
C TYR A 48 36.41 -15.29 5.92
N SER A 49 35.09 -15.44 6.08
CA SER A 49 34.10 -14.82 5.19
C SER A 49 34.10 -13.30 5.28
N LYS A 50 34.19 -12.72 6.49
CA LYS A 50 34.30 -11.27 6.67
C LYS A 50 35.60 -10.73 6.10
N PHE A 51 36.72 -11.43 6.33
CA PHE A 51 38.01 -11.05 5.77
C PHE A 51 37.98 -11.03 4.23
N GLN A 52 37.39 -12.04 3.59
CA GLN A 52 37.21 -12.06 2.14
C GLN A 52 36.40 -10.85 1.64
N ASN A 53 35.30 -10.51 2.33
CA ASN A 53 34.47 -9.35 1.97
C ASN A 53 35.23 -8.03 2.12
N LEU A 54 35.99 -7.85 3.21
CA LEU A 54 36.85 -6.68 3.44
C LEU A 54 37.91 -6.54 2.35
N TYR A 55 38.56 -7.66 2.00
CA TYR A 55 39.58 -7.68 0.95
C TYR A 55 39.01 -7.35 -0.42
N PHE A 56 37.86 -7.94 -0.77
CA PHE A 56 37.16 -7.66 -2.02
C PHE A 56 36.72 -6.19 -2.12
N ALA A 57 36.18 -5.62 -1.04
CA ALA A 57 35.82 -4.20 -0.97
C ALA A 57 37.04 -3.30 -1.15
N TYR A 58 38.14 -3.59 -0.44
CA TYR A 58 39.38 -2.84 -0.57
C TYR A 58 39.96 -2.89 -1.99
N GLN A 59 40.04 -4.08 -2.60
CA GLN A 59 40.56 -4.24 -3.96
C GLN A 59 39.73 -3.45 -4.98
N THR A 60 38.40 -3.55 -4.88
CA THR A 60 37.49 -2.88 -5.81
C THR A 60 37.53 -1.35 -5.64
N LEU A 61 37.56 -0.85 -4.39
CA LEU A 61 37.50 0.58 -4.08
C LEU A 61 38.85 1.31 -4.21
N THR A 62 39.97 0.60 -4.27
CA THR A 62 41.30 1.19 -4.51
C THR A 62 41.82 0.99 -5.94
N GLY A 63 41.25 0.04 -6.69
CA GLY A 63 41.61 -0.23 -8.08
C GLY A 63 40.77 0.53 -9.11
N GLU A 64 40.92 0.14 -10.37
CA GLU A 64 40.21 0.73 -11.51
C GLU A 64 38.69 0.45 -11.48
N GLY A 65 38.28 -0.61 -10.78
CA GLY A 65 36.88 -1.01 -10.61
C GLY A 65 36.03 0.00 -9.83
N ARG A 66 36.66 0.90 -9.05
CA ARG A 66 35.96 1.89 -8.22
C ARG A 66 35.02 2.78 -9.04
N LYS A 67 35.46 3.28 -10.20
CA LYS A 67 34.65 4.20 -11.02
C LYS A 67 33.35 3.55 -11.48
N ARG A 68 33.43 2.31 -11.97
CA ARG A 68 32.27 1.54 -12.43
C ARG A 68 31.33 1.22 -11.26
N TYR A 69 31.91 0.78 -10.14
CA TYR A 69 31.16 0.53 -8.92
C TYR A 69 30.42 1.79 -8.43
N ASP A 70 31.10 2.93 -8.36
CA ASP A 70 30.51 4.20 -7.92
C ASP A 70 29.37 4.66 -8.85
N GLU A 71 29.49 4.42 -10.16
CA GLU A 71 28.44 4.73 -11.13
C GLU A 71 27.21 3.82 -10.96
N GLU A 72 27.40 2.51 -10.82
CA GLU A 72 26.32 1.56 -10.56
C GLU A 72 25.65 1.82 -9.21
N PHE A 73 26.45 2.10 -8.17
CA PHE A 73 25.98 2.49 -6.84
C PHE A 73 25.11 3.74 -6.90
N ARG A 74 25.56 4.81 -7.60
CA ARG A 74 24.76 6.04 -7.79
C ARG A 74 23.45 5.77 -8.53
N LYS A 75 23.46 4.95 -9.58
CA LYS A 75 22.23 4.58 -10.33
C LYS A 75 21.25 3.82 -9.43
N ASN A 76 21.74 2.86 -8.65
CA ASN A 76 20.90 2.07 -7.75
C ASN A 76 20.37 2.94 -6.60
N TYR A 77 21.23 3.75 -5.97
CA TYR A 77 20.83 4.69 -4.92
C TYR A 77 19.78 5.69 -5.43
N ALA A 78 19.95 6.25 -6.62
CA ALA A 78 18.95 7.14 -7.22
C ALA A 78 17.61 6.43 -7.47
N ARG A 79 17.64 5.18 -7.98
CA ARG A 79 16.42 4.37 -8.17
C ARG A 79 15.71 4.08 -6.86
N GLU A 80 16.45 3.68 -5.82
CA GLU A 80 15.90 3.39 -4.50
C GLU A 80 15.34 4.64 -3.83
N PHE A 81 16.05 5.76 -3.93
CA PHE A 81 15.59 7.06 -3.44
C PHE A 81 14.27 7.46 -4.10
N VAL A 82 14.19 7.36 -5.43
CA VAL A 82 12.96 7.64 -6.17
C VAL A 82 11.85 6.67 -5.75
N LYS A 83 12.13 5.36 -5.65
CA LYS A 83 11.16 4.35 -5.20
C LYS A 83 10.60 4.68 -3.82
N ARG A 84 11.46 4.99 -2.84
CA ARG A 84 11.06 5.36 -1.49
C ARG A 84 10.18 6.62 -1.48
N LYS A 85 10.59 7.65 -2.22
CA LYS A 85 9.81 8.90 -2.35
C LYS A 85 8.44 8.69 -3.02
N LEU A 86 8.34 7.73 -3.94
CA LEU A 86 7.07 7.33 -4.55
C LEU A 86 6.15 6.57 -3.57
N GLU A 87 6.72 5.75 -2.69
CA GLU A 87 5.99 4.98 -1.67
C GLU A 87 5.55 5.86 -0.47
N GLU A 88 6.37 6.80 -0.03
CA GLU A 88 6.08 7.74 1.08
C GLU A 88 4.93 8.71 0.79
N HIS A 89 4.59 8.92 -0.49
CA HIS A 89 3.58 9.88 -0.91
C HIS A 89 2.47 9.20 -1.71
N PRO A 90 1.58 8.44 -1.02
CA PRO A 90 0.46 7.78 -1.66
C PRO A 90 -0.52 8.81 -2.25
N ILE A 91 -1.12 8.44 -3.37
CA ILE A 91 -2.14 9.27 -4.03
C ILE A 91 -3.47 9.07 -3.29
N VAL A 92 -4.01 10.13 -2.70
CA VAL A 92 -5.34 10.09 -2.11
C VAL A 92 -6.38 10.41 -3.19
N LEU A 93 -7.23 9.43 -3.51
CA LEU A 93 -8.29 9.63 -4.49
C LEU A 93 -9.44 10.45 -3.90
N PRO A 94 -10.03 11.35 -4.71
CA PRO A 94 -11.24 12.02 -4.31
C PRO A 94 -12.43 11.04 -4.31
N VAL A 95 -13.38 11.28 -3.41
CA VAL A 95 -14.60 10.48 -3.23
C VAL A 95 -15.41 10.34 -4.53
N SER A 96 -15.32 11.32 -5.43
CA SER A 96 -15.97 11.29 -6.74
C SER A 96 -15.56 10.09 -7.61
N ARG A 97 -14.37 9.50 -7.40
CA ARG A 97 -13.90 8.31 -8.15
C ARG A 97 -14.61 7.01 -7.74
N VAL A 98 -15.34 7.02 -6.63
CA VAL A 98 -16.07 5.85 -6.13
C VAL A 98 -17.46 5.80 -6.76
N ARG A 99 -17.80 4.70 -7.43
CA ARG A 99 -19.11 4.43 -8.04
C ARG A 99 -19.79 3.25 -7.36
N PHE A 100 -20.95 3.48 -6.77
CA PHE A 100 -21.74 2.38 -6.21
C PHE A 100 -22.53 1.69 -7.33
N THR A 101 -22.35 0.37 -7.49
CA THR A 101 -23.12 -0.44 -8.46
C THR A 101 -24.59 -0.55 -8.06
N THR A 102 -24.90 -0.16 -6.83
CA THR A 102 -26.27 -0.12 -6.28
C THR A 102 -27.02 1.18 -6.56
N GLY A 103 -26.50 2.04 -7.44
CA GLY A 103 -27.21 3.24 -7.86
C GLY A 103 -28.61 2.89 -8.39
N ILE A 104 -29.63 3.51 -7.81
CA ILE A 104 -31.03 3.31 -8.19
C ILE A 104 -31.23 3.51 -9.70
N LEU A 105 -30.45 4.43 -10.27
CA LEU A 105 -30.42 4.74 -11.70
C LEU A 105 -29.97 3.56 -12.56
N GLU A 106 -28.95 2.81 -12.15
CA GLU A 106 -28.44 1.70 -12.95
C GLU A 106 -29.37 0.48 -12.87
N LEU A 107 -30.02 0.28 -11.72
CA LEU A 107 -31.07 -0.72 -11.55
C LEU A 107 -32.33 -0.37 -12.35
N ALA A 108 -32.72 0.91 -12.38
CA ALA A 108 -33.83 1.41 -13.19
C ALA A 108 -33.56 1.26 -14.68
N LYS A 109 -32.37 1.65 -15.16
CA LYS A 109 -31.95 1.49 -16.58
C LYS A 109 -32.00 0.05 -17.07
N ARG A 110 -31.78 -0.93 -16.17
CA ARG A 110 -31.83 -2.36 -16.50
C ARG A 110 -33.22 -2.98 -16.29
N GLY A 111 -34.25 -2.19 -15.95
CA GLY A 111 -35.61 -2.69 -15.72
C GLY A 111 -35.76 -3.59 -14.49
N LEU A 112 -34.82 -3.51 -13.53
CA LEU A 112 -34.75 -4.41 -12.37
C LEU A 112 -35.42 -3.85 -11.10
N MET A 113 -36.10 -2.71 -11.20
CA MET A 113 -36.85 -2.10 -10.09
C MET A 113 -38.21 -2.78 -9.88
N ARG A 114 -38.19 -4.02 -9.37
CA ARG A 114 -39.41 -4.80 -9.06
C ARG A 114 -39.69 -4.80 -7.54
N LYS A 115 -40.96 -4.76 -7.16
CA LYS A 115 -41.40 -4.91 -5.76
C LYS A 115 -40.92 -6.26 -5.22
N GLY A 116 -40.14 -6.24 -4.13
CA GLY A 116 -39.59 -7.45 -3.51
C GLY A 116 -38.20 -7.88 -3.99
N PHE A 117 -37.55 -7.14 -4.89
CA PHE A 117 -36.20 -7.45 -5.37
C PHE A 117 -35.16 -7.29 -4.25
N ARG A 118 -34.65 -8.40 -3.71
CA ARG A 118 -33.67 -8.40 -2.61
C ARG A 118 -32.24 -8.40 -3.17
N ASN A 119 -31.27 -8.01 -2.34
CA ASN A 119 -29.84 -8.02 -2.73
C ASN A 119 -29.32 -9.41 -3.14
N LYS A 120 -29.93 -10.50 -2.66
CA LYS A 120 -29.57 -11.88 -3.04
C LYS A 120 -29.99 -12.20 -4.47
N ASP A 121 -31.15 -11.68 -4.90
CA ASP A 121 -31.68 -11.87 -6.25
C ASP A 121 -30.87 -11.07 -7.27
N ARG A 122 -30.35 -9.90 -6.86
CA ARG A 122 -29.46 -9.07 -7.67
C ARG A 122 -28.25 -9.81 -8.21
N ARG A 123 -27.51 -10.52 -7.35
CA ARG A 123 -26.31 -11.27 -7.77
C ARG A 123 -26.63 -12.35 -8.80
N LYS A 124 -27.76 -13.04 -8.62
CA LYS A 124 -28.21 -14.09 -9.54
C LYS A 124 -28.64 -13.52 -10.90
N VAL A 125 -29.24 -12.34 -10.92
CA VAL A 125 -29.81 -11.74 -12.14
C VAL A 125 -28.80 -10.90 -12.92
N THR A 126 -27.92 -10.15 -12.26
CA THR A 126 -26.98 -9.25 -12.96
C THR A 126 -25.61 -9.86 -13.20
N GLY A 127 -25.27 -10.97 -12.52
CA GLY A 127 -23.91 -11.53 -12.52
C GLY A 127 -22.85 -10.60 -11.90
N ILE A 128 -23.25 -9.45 -11.34
CA ILE A 128 -22.35 -8.49 -10.71
C ILE A 128 -22.15 -8.89 -9.25
N ASP A 129 -20.92 -9.24 -8.91
CA ASP A 129 -20.54 -9.72 -7.59
C ASP A 129 -19.81 -8.67 -6.74
N TYR A 130 -19.66 -7.42 -7.23
CA TYR A 130 -19.01 -6.30 -6.55
C TYR A 130 -19.99 -5.15 -6.19
N ASP A 131 -19.69 -4.44 -5.09
CA ASP A 131 -20.57 -3.40 -4.52
C ASP A 131 -20.26 -1.99 -5.05
N LEU A 132 -19.01 -1.74 -5.37
CA LEU A 132 -18.55 -0.46 -5.91
C LEU A 132 -17.39 -0.64 -6.87
N ILE A 133 -17.19 0.37 -7.70
CA ILE A 133 -16.10 0.51 -8.65
C ILE A 133 -15.27 1.73 -8.25
N ILE A 134 -13.96 1.64 -8.31
CA ILE A 134 -13.05 2.77 -8.16
C ILE A 134 -12.34 2.99 -9.48
N ASP A 135 -12.48 4.20 -10.03
CA ASP A 135 -11.84 4.60 -11.28
C ASP A 135 -10.47 5.23 -11.03
N LEU A 136 -9.43 4.58 -11.54
CA LEU A 136 -8.03 4.97 -11.49
C LEU A 136 -7.57 5.46 -12.87
N LYS A 137 -6.62 6.40 -12.89
CA LYS A 137 -5.87 6.72 -14.11
C LYS A 137 -4.64 5.83 -14.22
N GLU A 138 -4.22 5.53 -15.45
CA GLU A 138 -2.94 4.83 -15.69
C GLU A 138 -1.75 5.57 -15.04
N SER A 139 -1.75 6.90 -15.09
CA SER A 139 -0.73 7.74 -14.46
C SER A 139 -0.70 7.66 -12.92
N GLU A 140 -1.75 7.14 -12.28
CA GLU A 140 -1.85 7.04 -10.81
C GLU A 140 -1.26 5.72 -10.28
N ILE A 141 -0.97 4.74 -11.15
CA ILE A 141 -0.52 3.38 -10.78
C ILE A 141 0.99 3.32 -10.49
N ILE A 142 1.69 4.44 -10.62
CA ILE A 142 3.12 4.52 -10.30
C ILE A 142 3.40 4.51 -8.79
N ARG A 143 2.39 4.78 -7.95
CA ARG A 143 2.48 4.92 -6.48
C ARG A 143 1.35 4.14 -5.80
N PRO A 144 1.43 3.89 -4.47
CA PRO A 144 0.30 3.41 -3.70
C PRO A 144 -0.87 4.41 -3.75
N VAL A 145 -2.09 3.89 -3.68
CA VAL A 145 -3.31 4.69 -3.81
C VAL A 145 -4.19 4.48 -2.60
N ILE A 146 -4.63 5.59 -1.99
CA ILE A 146 -5.59 5.58 -0.88
C ILE A 146 -6.95 6.01 -1.42
N ALA A 147 -7.92 5.11 -1.40
CA ALA A 147 -9.30 5.43 -1.74
C ALA A 147 -10.10 5.80 -0.48
N VAL A 148 -10.80 6.92 -0.55
CA VAL A 148 -11.75 7.34 0.49
C VAL A 148 -13.16 6.94 0.08
N ILE A 149 -13.71 5.93 0.73
CA ILE A 149 -15.00 5.33 0.39
C ILE A 149 -16.06 5.79 1.39
N PRO A 150 -17.05 6.62 0.99
CA PRO A 150 -18.12 7.05 1.87
C PRO A 150 -19.16 5.93 2.05
N LEU A 151 -19.25 5.38 3.25
CA LEU A 151 -20.16 4.30 3.57
C LEU A 151 -21.24 4.77 4.54
N THR A 152 -22.48 4.37 4.27
CA THR A 152 -23.60 4.61 5.18
C THR A 152 -23.54 3.65 6.37
N VAL A 153 -23.59 4.20 7.57
CA VAL A 153 -23.57 3.45 8.84
C VAL A 153 -24.86 3.66 9.61
N ARG A 154 -25.20 2.70 10.48
CA ARG A 154 -26.24 2.83 11.49
C ARG A 154 -25.56 3.15 12.82
N ILE A 155 -25.89 4.29 13.38
CA ILE A 155 -25.41 4.73 14.70
C ILE A 155 -26.53 4.47 15.69
N VAL A 156 -26.28 3.59 16.67
CA VAL A 156 -27.24 3.26 17.72
C VAL A 156 -27.22 4.36 18.78
N CYS A 157 -28.39 4.67 19.35
CA CYS A 157 -28.49 5.62 20.46
C CYS A 157 -27.59 5.16 21.63
N ARG A 158 -26.79 6.05 22.18
CA ARG A 158 -25.85 5.72 23.27
C ARG A 158 -26.57 5.43 24.58
N ASP A 159 -27.66 6.13 24.84
CA ASP A 159 -28.34 6.07 26.14
C ASP A 159 -29.30 4.89 26.24
N CYS A 160 -30.13 4.65 25.23
CA CYS A 160 -31.08 3.53 25.25
C CYS A 160 -30.61 2.28 24.50
N MET A 161 -29.49 2.35 23.77
CA MET A 161 -29.00 1.26 22.89
C MET A 161 -30.04 0.75 21.88
N GLY A 162 -31.08 1.54 21.61
CA GLY A 162 -32.19 1.17 20.73
C GLY A 162 -33.31 0.36 21.38
N SER A 163 -33.27 0.14 22.69
CA SER A 163 -34.24 -0.69 23.41
C SER A 163 -35.45 0.08 23.94
N ASP A 164 -35.33 1.40 24.16
CA ASP A 164 -36.38 2.21 24.79
C ASP A 164 -37.13 3.10 23.77
N PRO A 165 -38.43 2.83 23.51
CA PRO A 165 -39.30 3.65 22.67
C PRO A 165 -39.60 5.05 23.20
N HIS A 166 -39.37 5.33 24.50
CA HIS A 166 -39.63 6.62 25.14
C HIS A 166 -38.34 7.34 25.55
N CYS A 167 -37.19 6.92 25.00
CA CYS A 167 -35.90 7.47 25.36
C CYS A 167 -35.83 8.98 25.08
N PRO A 168 -35.50 9.82 26.09
CA PRO A 168 -35.47 11.28 25.93
C PRO A 168 -34.33 11.77 25.03
N ALA A 169 -33.25 11.01 24.90
CA ALA A 169 -32.11 11.38 24.07
C ALA A 169 -32.35 11.14 22.57
N CYS A 170 -33.24 10.20 22.21
CA CYS A 170 -33.52 9.86 20.81
C CYS A 170 -34.98 9.99 20.38
N ASN A 171 -35.85 10.38 21.30
CA ASN A 171 -37.30 10.44 21.13
C ASN A 171 -37.84 9.15 20.49
N GLY A 172 -37.42 8.01 21.04
CA GLY A 172 -37.85 6.68 20.59
C GLY A 172 -37.26 6.17 19.28
N ARG A 173 -36.41 6.94 18.58
CA ARG A 173 -35.82 6.49 17.29
C ARG A 173 -34.85 5.32 17.44
N GLY A 174 -34.15 5.24 18.58
CA GLY A 174 -33.20 4.20 18.94
C GLY A 174 -31.92 4.12 18.08
N SER A 175 -31.91 4.68 16.87
CA SER A 175 -30.79 4.67 15.94
C SER A 175 -30.94 5.67 14.81
N TYR A 176 -29.83 6.03 14.18
CA TYR A 176 -29.75 7.03 13.11
C TYR A 176 -28.89 6.53 11.96
N LYS A 177 -29.14 7.06 10.75
CA LYS A 177 -28.23 6.86 9.62
C LYS A 177 -27.15 7.93 9.67
N GLY A 178 -25.90 7.50 9.51
CA GLY A 178 -24.74 8.39 9.38
C GLY A 178 -23.92 8.03 8.14
N SER A 179 -22.90 8.84 7.89
CA SER A 179 -21.86 8.56 6.88
C SER A 179 -20.49 8.48 7.54
N ARG A 180 -19.69 7.51 7.14
CA ARG A 180 -18.29 7.34 7.57
C ARG A 180 -17.42 7.05 6.36
N ASN A 181 -16.25 7.66 6.33
CA ASN A 181 -15.29 7.46 5.27
C ASN A 181 -14.35 6.32 5.65
N LEU A 182 -14.45 5.20 4.93
CA LEU A 182 -13.48 4.12 5.01
C LEU A 182 -12.29 4.48 4.12
N LYS A 183 -11.10 4.62 4.72
CA LYS A 183 -9.85 4.78 3.98
C LYS A 183 -9.29 3.40 3.69
N VAL A 184 -9.10 3.08 2.42
CA VAL A 184 -8.54 1.82 1.96
C VAL A 184 -7.27 2.11 1.17
N GLU A 185 -6.16 1.53 1.59
CA GLU A 185 -4.89 1.64 0.90
C GLU A 185 -4.68 0.46 -0.04
N PHE A 186 -4.28 0.76 -1.27
CA PHE A 186 -3.96 -0.19 -2.30
C PHE A 186 -2.48 -0.05 -2.66
N PRO A 187 -1.63 -1.05 -2.35
CA PRO A 187 -0.23 -1.03 -2.75
C PRO A 187 -0.14 -1.14 -4.28
N LYS A 188 0.96 -0.65 -4.86
CA LYS A 188 1.19 -0.68 -6.31
C LYS A 188 0.98 -2.07 -6.93
N SER A 189 1.44 -3.12 -6.26
CA SER A 189 1.28 -4.51 -6.72
C SER A 189 -0.18 -4.99 -6.80
N ALA A 190 -1.10 -4.32 -6.10
CA ALA A 190 -2.52 -4.64 -6.09
C ALA A 190 -3.31 -3.91 -7.18
N LEU A 191 -2.76 -2.85 -7.78
CA LEU A 191 -3.44 -1.99 -8.77
C LEU A 191 -3.49 -2.65 -10.16
N VAL A 192 -4.33 -3.67 -10.29
CA VAL A 192 -4.51 -4.46 -11.52
C VAL A 192 -5.89 -4.21 -12.12
N GLN A 193 -5.97 -4.18 -13.45
CA GLN A 193 -7.21 -3.91 -14.17
C GLN A 193 -8.28 -4.95 -13.85
N GLY A 194 -9.48 -4.48 -13.46
CA GLY A 194 -10.64 -5.31 -13.22
C GLY A 194 -10.59 -6.18 -11.96
N LYS A 195 -9.52 -6.11 -11.16
CA LYS A 195 -9.36 -6.89 -9.93
C LYS A 195 -10.40 -6.49 -8.88
N VAL A 196 -10.95 -7.50 -8.20
CA VAL A 196 -11.96 -7.32 -7.14
C VAL A 196 -11.33 -7.64 -5.78
N PHE A 197 -11.52 -6.75 -4.82
CA PHE A 197 -11.07 -6.88 -3.44
C PHE A 197 -12.27 -7.04 -2.52
N GLU A 198 -12.15 -7.90 -1.51
CA GLU A 198 -13.17 -8.06 -0.48
C GLU A 198 -12.63 -7.57 0.87
N PHE A 199 -13.35 -6.64 1.49
CA PHE A 199 -13.01 -6.06 2.79
C PHE A 199 -14.06 -6.44 3.83
N ASP A 200 -13.63 -7.01 4.95
CA ASP A 200 -14.51 -7.28 6.09
C ASP A 200 -14.70 -6.01 6.94
N LEU A 201 -15.88 -5.40 6.79
CA LEU A 201 -16.29 -4.20 7.52
C LEU A 201 -16.50 -4.47 9.02
N SER A 202 -16.61 -5.71 9.46
CA SER A 202 -16.75 -6.03 10.90
C SER A 202 -15.50 -5.65 11.69
N LYS A 203 -14.34 -5.69 11.04
CA LYS A 203 -13.04 -5.29 11.60
C LYS A 203 -12.89 -3.77 11.68
N PHE A 204 -13.68 -3.04 10.88
CA PHE A 204 -13.73 -1.60 10.92
C PHE A 204 -14.89 -1.19 11.83
N ARG A 205 -14.63 -1.06 13.13
CA ARG A 205 -15.59 -0.46 14.08
C ARG A 205 -14.95 0.80 14.66
N PRO A 206 -15.32 2.00 14.17
CA PRO A 206 -14.75 3.24 14.70
C PRO A 206 -15.13 3.45 16.17
N ASP A 207 -16.30 2.94 16.58
CA ASP A 207 -16.83 2.99 17.95
C ASP A 207 -17.87 1.87 18.15
N SER A 208 -18.17 1.55 19.41
CA SER A 208 -19.09 0.45 19.78
C SER A 208 -20.52 0.64 19.30
N PHE A 209 -20.94 1.86 18.96
CA PHE A 209 -22.31 2.22 18.60
C PHE A 209 -22.52 2.37 17.10
N THR A 210 -21.45 2.38 16.30
CA THR A 210 -21.53 2.54 14.85
C THR A 210 -21.35 1.20 14.16
N HIS A 211 -22.38 0.79 13.42
CA HIS A 211 -22.38 -0.47 12.70
C HIS A 211 -22.56 -0.26 11.20
N PHE A 212 -21.72 -0.93 10.41
CA PHE A 212 -21.93 -1.07 8.98
C PHE A 212 -23.11 -2.02 8.72
N LYS A 213 -23.98 -1.66 7.78
CA LYS A 213 -25.13 -2.50 7.39
C LYS A 213 -24.70 -3.80 6.69
N LYS A 214 -23.52 -3.80 6.05
CA LYS A 214 -22.95 -4.95 5.36
C LYS A 214 -21.73 -5.47 6.13
N LYS A 215 -21.55 -6.80 6.10
CA LYS A 215 -20.36 -7.47 6.64
C LYS A 215 -19.16 -7.33 5.72
N PHE A 216 -19.35 -7.58 4.42
CA PHE A 216 -18.30 -7.50 3.42
C PHE A 216 -18.58 -6.38 2.42
N LEU A 217 -17.52 -5.71 1.98
CA LEU A 217 -17.52 -4.72 0.91
C LEU A 217 -16.63 -5.22 -0.23
N ARG A 218 -17.22 -5.37 -1.41
CA ARG A 218 -16.47 -5.78 -2.61
C ARG A 218 -16.20 -4.61 -3.53
N VAL A 219 -14.93 -4.37 -3.81
CA VAL A 219 -14.43 -3.20 -4.52
C VAL A 219 -13.74 -3.66 -5.80
N LYS A 220 -14.24 -3.22 -6.96
CA LYS A 220 -13.60 -3.46 -8.26
C LYS A 220 -12.77 -2.26 -8.68
N LEU A 221 -11.52 -2.49 -9.09
CA LEU A 221 -10.69 -1.43 -9.66
C LEU A 221 -10.85 -1.39 -11.18
N LEU A 222 -11.06 -0.20 -11.73
CA LEU A 222 -11.00 0.05 -13.17
C LEU A 222 -9.98 1.14 -13.47
N ILE A 223 -9.09 0.85 -14.39
CA ILE A 223 -8.02 1.70 -14.86
C ILE A 223 -8.41 2.23 -16.24
N HIS A 224 -8.26 3.54 -16.41
CA HIS A 224 -8.56 4.26 -17.64
C HIS A 224 -7.40 5.15 -18.04
N LYS A 225 -7.20 5.36 -19.35
CA LYS A 225 -6.29 6.40 -19.87
C LYS A 225 -6.75 7.80 -19.45
N ASN A 226 -8.03 8.09 -19.69
CA ASN A 226 -8.72 9.28 -19.23
C ASN A 226 -10.03 8.87 -18.57
N ILE A 227 -10.36 9.50 -17.44
CA ILE A 227 -11.61 9.20 -16.74
C ILE A 227 -12.76 9.78 -17.58
N PRO A 228 -13.82 9.01 -17.84
CA PRO A 228 -14.98 9.53 -18.53
C PRO A 228 -15.56 10.72 -17.77
N LEU A 229 -15.73 11.86 -18.46
CA LEU A 229 -16.40 13.04 -17.92
C LEU A 229 -17.82 12.64 -17.53
N ARG A 230 -18.18 12.86 -16.26
CA ARG A 230 -19.55 12.63 -15.81
C ARG A 230 -20.42 13.80 -16.25
N ALA A 231 -21.50 13.51 -16.99
CA ALA A 231 -22.64 14.40 -17.01
C ALA A 231 -23.10 14.57 -15.56
N LYS A 232 -23.11 15.81 -15.05
CA LYS A 232 -23.70 16.09 -13.73
C LYS A 232 -25.13 15.59 -13.77
N SER A 233 -25.46 14.62 -12.93
CA SER A 233 -26.87 14.32 -12.64
C SER A 233 -27.43 15.56 -11.97
N THR A 234 -28.18 16.35 -12.73
CA THR A 234 -29.09 17.37 -12.20
C THR A 234 -29.96 16.70 -11.14
N VAL A 235 -29.98 17.36 -9.98
CA VAL A 235 -30.63 16.96 -8.74
C VAL A 235 -32.11 16.64 -8.97
#